data_AF-A0A438E8Q7-F1
#
_entry.id   AF-A0A438E8Q7-F1
#
_cell.length_a   1.000
_cell.length_b   1.000
_cell.length_c   1.000
_cell.angle_alpha   90.00
_cell.angle_beta   90.00
_cell.angle_gamma   90.00
#
_symmetry.space_group_name_H-M   'P 1'
#
loop_
_entity.id
_entity.type
_entity.pdbx_description
1 polymer ?
#
loop_
_entity_poly.entity_id
_entity_poly.type
_entity_poly.pdbx_seq_one_letter_code
_entity_poly.pdbx_strand_id
1 'polypeptide(L)'
;MASTSEIVAKLNLQPHPEGGFFSETLRDTSVILPKSILPSECKYAEDQMETAQFRLMDALLHLLAFSVQVLPPFKLYFFSADKVERPVSTSIFFLLPSGNISCLHRIPCAETWHFYMGEPLTVVELNEKDGKVKLTCLGPDILGDNQQLQYTVEPNVWFGAFPTKDLSIPPNGVPEKNPARDGEHHYSLVGCTCAPAFQFEDFELGKRSELISQFPDNELFISLLTYPE
;
A
#
# COMPACT_ATOMS: atom_id res chain seq x y z
N MET A 1 -28.36 1.31 0.68
CA MET A 1 -27.11 2.07 0.48
C MET A 1 -26.73 1.96 -0.99
N ALA A 2 -25.98 2.92 -1.53
CA ALA A 2 -25.44 2.79 -2.89
C ALA A 2 -24.60 1.52 -2.99
N SER A 3 -24.62 0.86 -4.14
CA SER A 3 -23.84 -0.35 -4.36
C SER A 3 -22.37 -0.03 -4.65
N THR A 4 -21.49 -1.02 -4.50
CA THR A 4 -20.06 -0.88 -4.86
C THR A 4 -19.91 -0.41 -6.29
N SER A 5 -20.61 -1.02 -7.26
CA SER A 5 -20.52 -0.63 -8.67
C SER A 5 -21.01 0.79 -8.93
N GLU A 6 -22.07 1.24 -8.24
CA GLU A 6 -22.56 2.62 -8.34
C GLU A 6 -21.51 3.62 -7.84
N ILE A 7 -20.83 3.31 -6.73
CA ILE A 7 -19.79 4.19 -6.16
C ILE A 7 -18.54 4.21 -7.03
N VAL A 8 -18.08 3.05 -7.49
CA VAL A 8 -16.94 2.92 -8.41
C VAL A 8 -17.18 3.78 -9.66
N ALA A 9 -18.36 3.68 -10.26
CA ALA A 9 -18.73 4.49 -11.41
C ALA A 9 -18.84 5.99 -11.07
N LYS A 10 -19.45 6.33 -9.94
CA LYS A 10 -19.70 7.72 -9.54
C LYS A 10 -18.42 8.49 -9.20
N LEU A 11 -17.47 7.83 -8.55
CA LEU A 11 -16.20 8.41 -8.11
C LEU A 11 -15.05 8.12 -9.09
N ASN A 12 -15.34 7.45 -10.22
CA ASN A 12 -14.34 7.07 -11.23
C ASN A 12 -13.18 6.25 -10.64
N LEU A 13 -13.49 5.32 -9.74
CA LEU A 13 -12.48 4.49 -9.08
C LEU A 13 -11.91 3.45 -10.05
N GLN A 14 -10.61 3.19 -9.93
CA GLN A 14 -9.88 2.16 -10.69
C GLN A 14 -9.37 1.08 -9.74
N PRO A 15 -9.15 -0.17 -10.19
CA PRO A 15 -8.53 -1.19 -9.36
C PRO A 15 -7.16 -0.75 -8.82
N HIS A 16 -6.90 -0.97 -7.53
CA HIS A 16 -5.60 -0.68 -6.92
C HIS A 16 -4.72 -1.95 -6.89
N PRO A 17 -3.38 -1.85 -7.08
CA PRO A 17 -2.48 -3.02 -7.05
C PRO A 17 -2.55 -3.85 -5.76
N GLU A 18 -2.79 -3.21 -4.62
CA GLU A 18 -2.93 -3.89 -3.34
C GLU A 18 -4.31 -4.57 -3.15
N GLY A 19 -5.25 -4.32 -4.06
CA GLY A 19 -6.64 -4.73 -3.96
C GLY A 19 -7.59 -3.58 -3.64
N GLY A 20 -8.89 -3.78 -3.86
CA GLY A 20 -9.88 -2.71 -3.79
C GLY A 20 -9.83 -1.76 -4.99
N PHE A 21 -10.43 -0.59 -4.83
CA PHE A 21 -10.52 0.44 -5.87
C PHE A 21 -10.12 1.80 -5.30
N PHE A 22 -9.50 2.66 -6.12
CA PHE A 22 -9.05 3.97 -5.69
C PHE A 22 -9.19 5.04 -6.78
N SER A 23 -9.12 6.29 -6.38
CA SER A 23 -8.91 7.43 -7.29
C SER A 23 -8.19 8.56 -6.56
N GLU A 24 -7.13 9.10 -7.16
CA GLU A 24 -6.47 10.29 -6.63
C GLU A 24 -7.37 11.54 -6.82
N THR A 25 -7.57 12.28 -5.74
CA THR A 25 -8.43 13.47 -5.69
C THR A 25 -7.65 14.76 -5.46
N LEU A 26 -6.45 14.65 -4.89
CA LEU A 26 -5.56 15.76 -4.61
C LEU A 26 -4.10 15.33 -4.78
N ARG A 27 -3.31 16.20 -5.41
CA ARG A 27 -1.85 16.20 -5.37
C ARG A 27 -1.37 17.64 -5.28
N ASP A 28 -0.79 18.01 -4.14
CA ASP A 28 -0.40 19.40 -3.88
C ASP A 28 0.92 19.77 -4.58
N THR A 29 0.80 20.24 -5.82
CA THR A 29 1.94 20.71 -6.63
C THR A 29 2.39 22.13 -6.31
N SER A 30 1.75 22.82 -5.36
CA SER A 30 2.09 24.21 -5.01
C SER A 30 3.38 24.31 -4.20
N VAL A 31 3.66 23.28 -3.41
CA VAL A 31 4.87 23.18 -2.60
C VAL A 31 5.53 21.83 -2.87
N ILE A 32 6.81 21.91 -3.25
CA ILE A 32 7.65 20.74 -3.49
C ILE A 32 8.66 20.66 -2.37
N LEU A 33 8.64 19.54 -1.63
CA LEU A 33 9.57 19.24 -0.56
C LEU A 33 10.92 18.83 -1.18
N PRO A 34 12.02 19.55 -0.90
CA PRO A 34 13.33 19.20 -1.44
C PRO A 34 13.83 17.87 -0.88
N LYS A 35 14.69 17.20 -1.65
CA LYS A 35 15.33 15.92 -1.27
C LYS A 35 15.93 15.93 0.14
N SER A 36 16.51 17.05 0.56
CA SER A 36 17.22 17.18 1.85
C SER A 36 16.33 16.96 3.08
N ILE A 37 15.02 17.20 2.98
CA ILE A 37 14.09 17.13 4.12
C ILE A 37 13.21 15.87 4.12
N LEU A 38 13.32 15.02 3.09
CA LEU A 38 12.51 13.81 2.97
C LEU A 38 13.09 12.65 3.79
N PRO A 39 12.27 11.66 4.16
CA PRO A 39 12.74 10.40 4.73
C PRO A 39 13.82 9.74 3.84
N SER A 40 14.77 9.00 4.45
CA SER A 40 15.86 8.29 3.76
C SER A 40 15.38 7.26 2.75
N GLU A 41 14.22 6.67 3.01
CA GLU A 41 13.68 5.49 2.37
C GLU A 41 12.89 5.80 1.09
N CYS A 42 12.65 7.08 0.82
CA CYS A 42 12.01 7.62 -0.38
C CYS A 42 12.88 7.37 -1.65
N LYS A 43 12.31 6.71 -2.66
CA LYS A 43 12.92 6.25 -3.91
C LYS A 43 12.59 7.16 -5.10
N TYR A 44 13.28 6.92 -6.22
CA TYR A 44 13.25 7.72 -7.46
C TYR A 44 12.34 7.16 -8.55
N ALA A 45 11.66 8.04 -9.28
CA ALA A 45 10.97 7.73 -10.54
C ALA A 45 11.78 8.25 -11.73
N GLU A 46 12.43 7.35 -12.50
CA GLU A 46 12.84 7.69 -13.87
C GLU A 46 11.60 7.60 -14.76
N ASP A 47 11.06 8.78 -15.09
CA ASP A 47 10.17 9.12 -16.21
C ASP A 47 9.47 7.94 -16.91
N GLN A 48 8.28 7.56 -16.43
CA GLN A 48 7.33 6.72 -17.18
C GLN A 48 6.21 7.59 -17.74
N MET A 49 6.52 8.38 -18.78
CA MET A 49 5.53 8.77 -19.79
C MET A 49 6.19 9.13 -21.14
N GLU A 50 6.08 8.21 -22.09
CA GLU A 50 6.20 8.38 -23.55
C GLU A 50 7.41 9.15 -24.14
N THR A 51 8.46 8.40 -24.49
CA THR A 51 9.13 8.57 -25.79
C THR A 51 9.00 7.30 -26.62
N ALA A 52 7.82 7.07 -27.19
CA ALA A 52 7.67 6.15 -28.31
C ALA A 52 8.46 6.71 -29.50
N GLN A 53 9.71 6.24 -29.75
CA GLN A 53 10.38 6.24 -31.09
C GLN A 53 11.90 6.00 -31.06
N PHE A 54 12.59 6.03 -29.93
CA PHE A 54 14.06 5.90 -29.94
C PHE A 54 14.56 4.56 -29.41
N ARG A 55 15.04 3.74 -30.36
CA ARG A 55 16.05 2.65 -30.26
C ARG A 55 15.60 1.28 -30.75
N LEU A 56 15.05 1.31 -31.97
CA LEU A 56 15.44 0.41 -33.08
C LEU A 56 16.97 0.43 -33.39
N MET A 57 17.82 0.88 -32.46
CA MET A 57 19.24 1.18 -32.66
C MET A 57 20.16 0.42 -31.68
N ASP A 58 19.60 -0.29 -30.69
CA ASP A 58 20.39 -1.19 -29.82
C ASP A 58 20.58 -2.61 -30.42
N ALA A 59 19.82 -2.95 -31.46
CA ALA A 59 20.01 -4.17 -32.24
C ALA A 59 21.21 -4.11 -33.23
N LEU A 60 21.89 -2.96 -33.32
CA LEU A 60 22.98 -2.71 -34.29
C LEU A 60 24.34 -2.38 -33.66
N LEU A 61 24.45 -2.31 -32.32
CA LEU A 61 25.71 -1.97 -31.62
C LEU A 61 26.36 -3.13 -30.84
N HIS A 62 25.95 -4.38 -31.06
CA HIS A 62 26.63 -5.57 -30.51
C HIS A 62 27.64 -6.22 -31.48
N LEU A 63 28.01 -5.53 -32.57
CA LEU A 63 28.94 -6.05 -33.59
C LEU A 63 30.39 -5.54 -33.46
N LEU A 64 30.76 -4.86 -32.38
CA LEU A 64 32.15 -4.45 -32.14
C LEU A 64 32.59 -4.78 -30.71
N ALA A 65 33.48 -5.76 -30.65
CA ALA A 65 34.09 -6.33 -29.47
C ALA A 65 34.83 -5.29 -28.62
N PHE A 66 34.53 -5.24 -27.32
CA PHE A 66 35.48 -4.82 -26.29
C PHE A 66 35.38 -5.76 -25.09
N SER A 67 36.52 -6.37 -24.77
CA SER A 67 36.72 -7.24 -23.61
C SER A 67 36.76 -6.41 -22.32
N VAL A 68 35.90 -6.73 -21.35
CA VAL A 68 36.06 -6.29 -19.96
C VAL A 68 36.26 -7.52 -19.09
N GLN A 69 37.42 -7.57 -18.42
CA GLN A 69 37.85 -8.65 -17.56
C GLN A 69 37.27 -8.42 -16.15
N VAL A 70 36.45 -9.36 -15.66
CA VAL A 70 35.85 -9.31 -14.32
C VAL A 70 36.71 -10.12 -13.35
N LEU A 71 37.14 -9.50 -12.23
CA LEU A 71 37.74 -10.20 -11.10
C LEU A 71 36.93 -9.94 -9.80
N PRO A 72 36.58 -10.98 -9.01
CA PRO A 72 35.98 -10.84 -7.67
C PRO A 72 37.03 -10.49 -6.60
N PRO A 73 36.66 -9.98 -5.40
CA PRO A 73 35.32 -9.88 -4.84
C PRO A 73 34.90 -8.43 -4.57
N PHE A 74 33.86 -7.95 -5.25
CA PHE A 74 33.14 -6.78 -4.80
C PHE A 74 31.71 -7.18 -4.48
N LYS A 75 31.40 -7.21 -3.17
CA LYS A 75 30.03 -7.06 -2.69
C LYS A 75 29.59 -5.68 -3.14
N LEU A 76 28.70 -5.63 -4.12
CA LEU A 76 27.96 -4.41 -4.43
C LEU A 76 26.93 -4.22 -3.33
N TYR A 77 27.22 -3.33 -2.40
CA TYR A 77 26.19 -2.78 -1.53
C TYR A 77 25.48 -1.68 -2.33
N PHE A 78 24.25 -1.95 -2.77
CA PHE A 78 23.38 -0.88 -3.23
C PHE A 78 22.92 -0.11 -1.99
N PHE A 79 23.49 1.08 -1.78
CA PHE A 79 22.87 2.08 -0.92
C PHE A 79 21.72 2.71 -1.72
N SER A 80 20.48 2.37 -1.40
CA SER A 80 19.31 3.08 -1.92
C SER A 80 19.21 4.41 -1.18
N ALA A 81 19.58 5.51 -1.83
CA ALA A 81 19.43 6.83 -1.23
C ALA A 81 19.24 7.95 -2.28
N ASP A 82 18.46 7.71 -3.32
CA ASP A 82 18.05 8.79 -4.23
C ASP A 82 16.66 9.30 -3.85
N LYS A 83 16.63 10.16 -2.82
CA LYS A 83 15.44 10.98 -2.49
C LYS A 83 15.10 11.82 -3.72
N VAL A 84 13.82 12.03 -4.03
CA VAL A 84 13.38 12.99 -5.07
C VAL A 84 12.50 14.04 -4.45
N GLU A 85 12.59 15.24 -4.99
CA GLU A 85 11.64 16.29 -4.67
C GLU A 85 10.21 15.80 -4.87
N ARG A 86 9.31 16.08 -3.92
CA ARG A 86 7.93 15.58 -4.00
C ARG A 86 6.89 16.59 -3.51
N PRO A 87 5.66 16.53 -4.03
CA PRO A 87 4.52 17.25 -3.47
C PRO A 87 4.37 17.04 -1.96
N VAL A 88 3.81 18.04 -1.26
CA VAL A 88 3.60 17.95 0.19
C VAL A 88 2.63 16.82 0.56
N SER A 89 1.57 16.65 -0.21
CA SER A 89 0.54 15.67 0.10
C SER A 89 -0.23 15.19 -1.12
N THR A 90 -0.75 13.98 -1.02
CA THR A 90 -1.75 13.40 -1.91
C THR A 90 -2.95 12.94 -1.10
N SER A 91 -4.13 12.91 -1.72
CA SER A 91 -5.32 12.31 -1.12
C SER A 91 -6.08 11.49 -2.16
N ILE A 92 -6.58 10.34 -1.75
CA ILE A 92 -7.34 9.42 -2.60
C ILE A 92 -8.69 9.09 -1.96
N PHE A 93 -9.67 8.71 -2.79
CA PHE A 93 -10.72 7.80 -2.34
C PHE A 93 -10.19 6.37 -2.43
N PHE A 94 -10.55 5.53 -1.47
CA PHE A 94 -10.29 4.10 -1.48
C PHE A 94 -11.55 3.33 -1.05
N LEU A 95 -11.96 2.36 -1.86
CA LEU A 95 -13.14 1.54 -1.64
C LEU A 95 -12.73 0.07 -1.58
N LEU A 96 -13.12 -0.59 -0.49
CA LEU A 96 -12.84 -2.01 -0.27
C LEU A 96 -14.14 -2.80 -0.09
N PRO A 97 -14.53 -3.61 -1.09
CA PRO A 97 -15.67 -4.52 -0.99
C PRO A 97 -15.40 -5.67 -0.03
N SER A 98 -16.45 -6.24 0.55
CA SER A 98 -16.37 -7.52 1.25
C SER A 98 -15.87 -8.63 0.32
N GLY A 99 -15.02 -9.50 0.85
CA GLY A 99 -14.32 -10.54 0.10
C GLY A 99 -13.01 -10.07 -0.53
N ASN A 100 -12.74 -8.76 -0.55
CA ASN A 100 -11.47 -8.19 -0.97
C ASN A 100 -10.61 -7.80 0.23
N ILE A 101 -9.32 -7.62 -0.03
CA ILE A 101 -8.32 -7.16 0.94
C ILE A 101 -7.54 -6.01 0.31
N SER A 102 -6.99 -5.16 1.17
CA SER A 102 -5.79 -4.39 0.88
C SER A 102 -4.61 -5.22 1.37
N CYS A 103 -3.86 -5.78 0.44
CA CYS A 103 -2.67 -6.59 0.72
C CYS A 103 -1.66 -5.83 1.56
N LEU A 104 -0.86 -6.56 2.33
CA LEU A 104 0.26 -6.02 3.09
C LEU A 104 1.22 -5.30 2.14
N HIS A 105 1.46 -4.03 2.45
CA HIS A 105 2.37 -3.17 1.73
C HIS A 105 3.07 -2.22 2.71
N ARG A 106 4.07 -1.51 2.21
CA ARG A 106 4.84 -0.54 2.99
C ARG A 106 5.16 0.67 2.13
N ILE A 107 5.05 1.85 2.74
CA ILE A 107 5.36 3.14 2.12
C ILE A 107 6.15 4.01 3.11
N PRO A 108 7.03 4.91 2.63
CA PRO A 108 7.91 5.75 3.45
C PRO A 108 7.25 7.07 3.91
N CYS A 109 5.93 7.22 3.72
CA CYS A 109 5.17 8.37 4.18
C CYS A 109 4.10 7.94 5.19
N ALA A 110 3.68 8.87 6.03
CA ALA A 110 2.57 8.64 6.93
C ALA A 110 1.29 8.65 6.10
N GLU A 111 0.39 7.71 6.37
CA GLU A 111 -0.89 7.61 5.67
C GLU A 111 -2.04 7.70 6.67
N THR A 112 -2.83 8.76 6.54
CA THR A 112 -4.04 8.95 7.33
C THR A 112 -5.25 8.41 6.60
N TRP A 113 -5.92 7.45 7.22
CA TRP A 113 -7.16 6.83 6.79
C TRP A 113 -8.35 7.57 7.43
N HIS A 114 -9.35 7.90 6.62
CA HIS A 114 -10.55 8.64 7.01
C HIS A 114 -11.79 7.83 6.63
N PHE A 115 -12.60 7.42 7.61
CA PHE A 115 -13.83 6.71 7.32
C PHE A 115 -14.88 7.67 6.69
N TYR A 116 -15.46 7.29 5.55
CA TYR A 116 -16.52 8.06 4.90
C TYR A 116 -17.89 7.39 5.00
N MET A 117 -18.01 6.14 4.54
CA MET A 117 -19.28 5.41 4.62
C MET A 117 -19.13 3.91 4.43
N GLY A 118 -20.21 3.17 4.68
CA GLY A 118 -20.25 1.71 4.57
C GLY A 118 -20.10 1.04 5.92
N GLU A 119 -19.46 -0.13 5.92
CA GLU A 119 -19.16 -0.92 7.11
C GLU A 119 -17.74 -0.64 7.62
N PRO A 120 -17.45 -0.93 8.91
CA PRO A 120 -16.11 -0.71 9.45
C PRO A 120 -15.02 -1.50 8.70
N LEU A 121 -13.83 -0.91 8.67
CA LEU A 121 -12.61 -1.43 8.04
C LEU A 121 -11.55 -1.64 9.13
N THR A 122 -10.87 -2.79 9.12
CA THR A 122 -9.74 -3.02 10.02
C THR A 122 -8.44 -2.82 9.26
N VAL A 123 -7.62 -1.87 9.71
CA VAL A 123 -6.22 -1.73 9.32
C VAL A 123 -5.37 -2.65 10.21
N VAL A 124 -4.48 -3.39 9.57
CA VAL A 124 -3.55 -4.34 10.20
C VAL A 124 -2.15 -3.83 10.01
N GLU A 125 -1.38 -3.72 11.08
CA GLU A 125 0.03 -3.31 11.05
C GLU A 125 0.91 -4.41 11.66
N LEU A 126 2.02 -4.73 11.02
CA LEU A 126 3.04 -5.64 11.53
C LEU A 126 4.22 -4.83 12.06
N ASN A 127 4.51 -4.98 13.34
CA ASN A 127 5.63 -4.31 13.98
C ASN A 127 6.94 -5.09 13.76
N GLU A 128 7.86 -4.53 12.97
CA GLU A 128 9.18 -5.16 12.69
C GLU A 128 10.07 -5.35 13.94
N LYS A 129 9.84 -4.60 15.03
CA LYS A 129 10.69 -4.66 16.23
C LYS A 129 10.37 -5.85 17.13
N ASP A 130 9.09 -6.17 17.28
CA ASP A 130 8.63 -7.21 18.21
C ASP A 130 7.70 -8.24 17.57
N GLY A 131 7.45 -8.15 16.27
CA GLY A 131 6.60 -9.05 15.50
C GLY A 131 5.11 -8.94 15.84
N LYS A 132 4.68 -7.95 16.65
CA LYS A 132 3.28 -7.86 17.06
C LYS A 132 2.39 -7.31 15.94
N VAL A 133 1.17 -7.84 15.90
CA VAL A 133 0.09 -7.34 15.07
C VAL A 133 -0.69 -6.28 15.83
N LYS A 134 -0.84 -5.10 15.24
CA LYS A 134 -1.77 -4.07 15.71
C LYS A 134 -2.98 -4.06 14.78
N LEU A 135 -4.17 -4.08 15.39
CA LEU A 135 -5.43 -4.04 14.68
C LEU A 135 -6.14 -2.75 15.04
N THR A 136 -6.48 -1.99 14.02
CA THR A 136 -7.12 -0.69 14.18
C THR A 136 -8.41 -0.65 13.38
N CYS A 137 -9.55 -0.55 14.05
CA CYS A 137 -10.85 -0.54 13.40
C CYS A 137 -11.31 0.89 13.12
N LEU A 138 -11.47 1.22 11.83
CA LEU A 138 -12.08 2.47 11.38
C LEU A 138 -13.55 2.28 11.09
N GLY A 139 -14.39 3.19 11.56
CA GLY A 139 -15.82 3.13 11.33
C GLY A 139 -16.60 4.29 11.92
N PRO A 140 -17.93 4.31 11.73
CA PRO A 140 -18.76 5.44 12.11
C PRO A 140 -19.16 5.46 13.59
N ASP A 141 -18.92 4.39 14.35
CA ASP A 141 -19.32 4.30 15.75
C ASP A 141 -18.31 5.03 16.67
N ILE A 142 -18.47 6.35 16.78
CA ILE A 142 -17.58 7.21 17.59
C ILE A 142 -17.89 7.19 19.09
N LEU A 143 -19.01 6.59 19.50
CA LEU A 143 -19.42 6.53 20.90
C LEU A 143 -19.05 5.20 21.56
N GLY A 144 -18.87 4.14 20.76
CA GLY A 144 -18.31 2.88 21.22
C GLY A 144 -16.78 2.94 21.38
N ASP A 145 -16.22 2.00 22.15
CA ASP A 145 -14.78 1.96 22.45
C ASP A 145 -13.94 1.25 21.37
N ASN A 146 -14.58 0.74 20.32
CA ASN A 146 -13.96 -0.21 19.38
C ASN A 146 -13.70 0.34 17.98
N GLN A 147 -14.07 1.60 17.70
CA GLN A 147 -13.89 2.21 16.37
C GLN A 147 -13.36 3.64 16.51
N GLN A 148 -12.68 4.10 15.47
CA GLN A 148 -12.31 5.51 15.33
C GLN A 148 -12.59 5.99 13.91
N LEU A 149 -12.93 7.27 13.77
CA LEU A 149 -13.27 7.85 12.47
C LEU A 149 -12.04 8.07 11.59
N GLN A 150 -10.88 8.25 12.20
CA GLN A 150 -9.62 8.54 11.55
C GLN A 150 -8.49 7.81 12.24
N TYR A 151 -7.50 7.38 11.47
CA TYR A 151 -6.29 6.75 11.98
C TYR A 151 -5.10 7.04 11.06
N THR A 152 -3.89 7.14 11.62
CA THR A 152 -2.67 7.31 10.83
C THR A 152 -1.75 6.12 11.02
N VAL A 153 -1.38 5.48 9.92
CA VAL A 153 -0.29 4.51 9.88
C VAL A 153 1.02 5.27 9.76
N GLU A 154 2.00 4.91 10.59
CA GLU A 154 3.32 5.52 10.57
C GLU A 154 4.12 5.10 9.32
N PRO A 155 5.08 5.93 8.87
CA PRO A 155 5.96 5.58 7.76
C PRO A 155 6.71 4.27 7.98
N ASN A 156 6.96 3.55 6.89
CA ASN A 156 7.77 2.32 6.84
C ASN A 156 7.25 1.17 7.71
N VAL A 157 5.96 1.16 8.03
CA VAL A 157 5.27 0.03 8.65
C VAL A 157 4.72 -0.88 7.56
N TRP A 158 4.77 -2.20 7.75
CA TRP A 158 3.99 -3.13 6.93
C TRP A 158 2.54 -3.09 7.37
N PHE A 159 1.64 -2.71 6.47
CA PHE A 159 0.23 -2.66 6.80
C PHE A 159 -0.66 -3.08 5.62
N GLY A 160 -1.88 -3.44 5.94
CA GLY A 160 -2.93 -3.78 4.99
C GLY A 160 -4.29 -3.56 5.64
N ALA A 161 -5.36 -3.92 4.96
CA ALA A 161 -6.69 -3.73 5.51
C ALA A 161 -7.69 -4.76 4.98
N PHE A 162 -8.77 -4.96 5.73
CA PHE A 162 -9.89 -5.80 5.33
C PHE A 162 -11.20 -5.25 5.91
N PRO A 163 -12.36 -5.46 5.27
CA PRO A 163 -13.65 -5.08 5.87
C PRO A 163 -13.84 -5.84 7.19
N THR A 164 -14.00 -5.13 8.31
CA THR A 164 -13.88 -5.70 9.68
C THR A 164 -14.76 -6.92 9.90
N LYS A 165 -15.93 -6.98 9.26
CA LYS A 165 -16.90 -8.08 9.40
C LYS A 165 -16.54 -9.34 8.59
N ASP A 166 -15.51 -9.32 7.75
CA ASP A 166 -15.06 -10.49 6.98
C ASP A 166 -14.20 -11.45 7.80
N LEU A 167 -13.54 -10.96 8.85
CA LEU A 167 -12.71 -11.77 9.74
C LEU A 167 -13.13 -11.59 11.18
N SER A 168 -13.10 -12.66 11.96
CA SER A 168 -13.19 -12.62 13.41
C SER A 168 -11.80 -12.88 13.99
N ILE A 169 -11.40 -12.12 15.02
CA ILE A 169 -10.14 -12.30 15.74
C ILE A 169 -10.47 -12.78 17.15
N PRO A 170 -10.42 -14.10 17.43
CA PRO A 170 -10.67 -14.65 18.75
C PRO A 170 -9.53 -14.30 19.72
N PRO A 171 -9.71 -14.54 21.04
CA PRO A 171 -8.67 -14.31 22.05
C PRO A 171 -7.36 -15.09 21.84
N ASN A 172 -7.38 -16.14 21.03
CA ASN A 172 -6.18 -16.88 20.62
C ASN A 172 -5.30 -16.10 19.62
N GLY A 173 -5.78 -14.95 19.11
CA GLY A 173 -5.07 -14.11 18.16
C GLY A 173 -5.07 -14.65 16.73
N VAL A 174 -5.77 -15.74 16.44
CA VAL A 174 -5.75 -16.40 15.13
C VAL A 174 -6.94 -15.91 14.29
N PRO A 175 -6.72 -15.25 13.14
CA PRO A 175 -7.82 -14.75 12.32
C PRO A 175 -8.65 -15.88 11.70
N GLU A 176 -9.97 -15.79 11.83
CA GLU A 176 -10.93 -16.73 11.27
C GLU A 176 -11.81 -16.03 10.23
N LYS A 177 -11.97 -16.64 9.04
CA LYS A 177 -12.86 -16.10 8.01
C LYS A 177 -14.32 -16.30 8.40
N ASN A 178 -15.09 -15.21 8.40
CA ASN A 178 -16.53 -15.26 8.50
C ASN A 178 -17.16 -15.76 7.18
N PRO A 179 -18.45 -16.16 7.19
CA PRO A 179 -19.14 -16.51 5.95
C PRO A 179 -19.04 -15.40 4.91
N ALA A 180 -18.81 -15.79 3.65
CA ALA A 180 -18.70 -14.85 2.54
C ALA A 180 -19.95 -13.97 2.45
N ARG A 181 -19.72 -12.68 2.19
CA ARG A 181 -20.77 -11.67 2.07
C ARG A 181 -20.66 -11.03 0.70
N ASP A 182 -21.77 -10.47 0.25
CA ASP A 182 -21.84 -9.85 -1.07
C ASP A 182 -21.06 -8.52 -1.10
N GLY A 183 -19.97 -8.48 -1.87
CA GLY A 183 -19.15 -7.29 -2.05
C GLY A 183 -19.89 -6.15 -2.76
N GLU A 184 -21.01 -6.40 -3.42
CA GLU A 184 -21.80 -5.34 -4.08
C GLU A 184 -22.57 -4.48 -3.07
N HIS A 185 -22.92 -5.04 -1.91
CA HIS A 185 -23.71 -4.36 -0.86
C HIS A 185 -22.99 -4.22 0.49
N HIS A 186 -21.86 -4.90 0.67
CA HIS A 186 -21.00 -4.79 1.85
C HIS A 186 -19.62 -4.27 1.43
N TYR A 187 -19.26 -3.08 1.88
CA TYR A 187 -17.99 -2.42 1.56
C TYR A 187 -17.63 -1.38 2.62
N SER A 188 -16.40 -0.90 2.56
CA SER A 188 -15.91 0.29 3.27
C SER A 188 -15.42 1.32 2.26
N LEU A 189 -15.94 2.55 2.31
CA LEU A 189 -15.38 3.69 1.59
C LEU A 189 -14.62 4.58 2.57
N VAL A 190 -13.36 4.82 2.28
CA VAL A 190 -12.46 5.65 3.07
C VAL A 190 -11.75 6.67 2.17
N GLY A 191 -11.16 7.68 2.79
CA GLY A 191 -10.14 8.52 2.16
C GLY A 191 -8.78 8.19 2.75
N CYS A 192 -7.73 8.19 1.93
CA CYS A 192 -6.36 8.05 2.40
C CYS A 192 -5.56 9.29 2.01
N THR A 193 -4.84 9.87 2.97
CA THR A 193 -4.02 11.05 2.75
C THR A 193 -2.58 10.74 3.13
N CYS A 194 -1.66 10.92 2.19
CA CYS A 194 -0.24 10.73 2.44
C CYS A 194 0.46 12.07 2.60
N ALA A 195 1.35 12.16 3.59
CA ALA A 195 2.26 13.29 3.76
C ALA A 195 3.63 12.78 4.26
N PRO A 196 4.73 12.92 3.49
CA PRO A 196 4.79 13.48 2.13
C PRO A 196 3.92 12.74 1.09
N ALA A 197 3.70 13.34 -0.08
CA ALA A 197 2.88 12.73 -1.13
C ALA A 197 3.31 11.30 -1.52
N PHE A 198 2.31 10.47 -1.82
CA PHE A 198 2.48 9.11 -2.32
C PHE A 198 3.13 9.09 -3.71
N GLN A 199 3.96 8.08 -3.93
CA GLN A 199 4.59 7.73 -5.20
C GLN A 199 4.59 6.20 -5.35
N PHE A 200 4.32 5.69 -6.56
CA PHE A 200 4.28 4.24 -6.78
C PHE A 200 5.65 3.58 -6.66
N GLU A 201 6.73 4.34 -6.88
CA GLU A 201 8.10 3.85 -6.77
C GLU A 201 8.50 3.57 -5.31
N ASP A 202 7.83 4.24 -4.39
CA ASP A 202 7.95 4.06 -2.95
C ASP A 202 7.09 2.90 -2.43
N PHE A 203 6.11 2.45 -3.23
CA PHE A 203 5.16 1.43 -2.84
C PHE A 203 5.79 0.04 -2.92
N GLU A 204 5.91 -0.60 -1.76
CA GLU A 204 6.43 -1.96 -1.63
C GLU A 204 5.29 -2.92 -1.31
N LEU A 205 4.91 -3.76 -2.28
CA LEU A 205 3.93 -4.83 -2.05
C LEU A 205 4.61 -6.03 -1.38
N GLY A 206 4.02 -6.52 -0.30
CA GLY A 206 4.56 -7.61 0.50
C GLY A 206 4.49 -8.95 -0.20
N LYS A 207 5.63 -9.64 -0.29
CA LYS A 207 5.69 -11.03 -0.74
C LYS A 207 5.45 -11.96 0.44
N ARG A 208 4.57 -12.94 0.25
CA ARG A 208 4.14 -13.85 1.31
C ARG A 208 5.32 -14.58 1.95
N SER A 209 6.20 -15.18 1.15
CA SER A 209 7.35 -15.94 1.63
C SER A 209 8.33 -15.08 2.44
N GLU A 210 8.62 -13.87 1.96
CA GLU A 210 9.52 -12.92 2.62
C GLU A 210 8.94 -12.42 3.95
N LEU A 211 7.65 -12.11 3.98
CA LEU A 211 6.96 -11.68 5.20
C LEU A 211 6.85 -12.80 6.22
N ILE A 212 6.51 -14.03 5.82
CA ILE A 212 6.48 -15.18 6.74
C ILE A 212 7.88 -15.42 7.33
N SER A 213 8.94 -15.29 6.53
CA SER A 213 10.31 -15.41 7.03
C SER A 213 10.67 -14.33 8.05
N GLN A 214 10.11 -13.12 7.93
CA GLN A 214 10.34 -12.02 8.87
C GLN A 214 9.46 -12.11 10.11
N PHE A 215 8.24 -12.63 9.96
CA PHE A 215 7.20 -12.67 10.99
C PHE A 215 6.60 -14.08 11.11
N PRO A 216 7.39 -15.08 11.54
CA PRO A 216 6.98 -16.49 11.51
C PRO A 216 5.73 -16.77 12.35
N ASP A 217 5.55 -16.05 13.45
CA ASP A 217 4.39 -16.21 14.34
C ASP A 217 3.07 -15.68 13.75
N ASN A 218 3.12 -14.95 12.62
CA ASN A 218 1.98 -14.29 11.99
C ASN A 218 1.61 -14.89 10.62
N GLU A 219 2.04 -16.12 10.33
CA GLU A 219 1.83 -16.78 9.04
C GLU A 219 0.37 -16.72 8.56
N LEU A 220 -0.59 -16.92 9.46
CA LEU A 220 -2.01 -16.90 9.13
C LEU A 220 -2.49 -15.51 8.71
N PHE A 221 -2.09 -14.46 9.43
CA PHE A 221 -2.41 -13.07 9.03
C PHE A 221 -1.78 -12.72 7.69
N ILE A 222 -0.51 -13.06 7.51
CA ILE A 222 0.21 -12.76 6.28
C ILE A 222 -0.42 -13.49 5.11
N SER A 223 -0.78 -14.76 5.27
CA SER A 223 -1.44 -15.54 4.22
C SER A 223 -2.82 -15.00 3.86
N LEU A 224 -3.54 -14.39 4.80
CA LEU A 224 -4.83 -13.73 4.54
C LEU A 224 -4.68 -12.39 3.84
N LEU A 225 -3.57 -11.68 4.06
CA LEU A 225 -3.35 -10.31 3.58
C LEU A 225 -2.26 -10.24 2.49
N THR A 226 -1.97 -11.32 1.80
CA THR A 226 -1.04 -11.33 0.66
C THR A 226 -1.61 -12.18 -0.46
N TYR A 227 -1.22 -11.88 -1.70
CA TYR A 227 -1.48 -12.81 -2.79
C TYR A 227 -0.63 -14.09 -2.64
N PRO A 228 -1.17 -15.26 -3.04
CA PRO A 228 -0.33 -16.43 -3.23
C PRO A 228 0.69 -16.16 -4.33
N GLU A 229 1.91 -16.65 -4.13
CA GLU A 229 2.99 -16.61 -5.13
C GLU A 229 2.76 -17.65 -6.25
#